data_AF-A0A4U0P3P7-F1
#
_entry.id   AF-A0A4U0P3P7-F1
#
_cell.length_a   1.000
_cell.length_b   1.000
_cell.length_c   1.000
_cell.angle_alpha   90.00
_cell.angle_beta   90.00
_cell.angle_gamma   90.00
#
_symmetry.space_group_name_H-M   'P 1'
#
loop_
_entity.id
_entity.type
_entity.pdbx_description
1 polymer ?
#
loop_
_entity_poly.entity_id
_entity_poly.type
_entity_poly.pdbx_seq_one_letter_code
_entity_poly.pdbx_strand_id
1 'polypeptide(L)'
;MKYSIESLMSLTDSDKISISLSNDIQVILDTINDWPDPVESVDIFVELLSKSVGNRLTQINIEKYILGLDPKIDAWKKEALTQLMFLFPHHHSGVTLDEIFFEIQKELSAFYESTKPGH
;
A
#
# COMPACT_ATOMS: atom_id res chain seq x y z
N MET A 1 3.12 6.44 5.98
CA MET A 1 3.05 5.23 6.80
C MET A 1 4.45 4.74 7.16
N LYS A 2 4.86 4.92 8.43
CA LYS A 2 6.21 4.59 8.91
C LYS A 2 6.39 3.11 9.27
N TYR A 3 6.05 2.21 8.36
CA TYR A 3 6.28 0.77 8.55
C TYR A 3 7.31 0.28 7.54
N SER A 4 8.26 -0.52 8.03
CA SER A 4 9.12 -1.33 7.18
C SER A 4 8.32 -2.48 6.58
N ILE A 5 8.78 -3.00 5.44
CA ILE A 5 8.16 -4.17 4.79
C ILE A 5 8.17 -5.39 5.72
N GLU A 6 9.29 -5.62 6.42
CA GLU A 6 9.44 -6.72 7.38
C GLU A 6 8.42 -6.65 8.53
N SER A 7 8.16 -5.43 9.04
CA SER A 7 7.15 -5.23 10.08
C SER A 7 5.74 -5.57 9.60
N LEU A 8 5.43 -5.29 8.33
CA LEU A 8 4.13 -5.61 7.73
C LEU A 8 3.96 -7.12 7.51
N MET A 9 4.98 -7.80 7.01
CA MET A 9 4.97 -9.26 6.85
C MET A 9 4.74 -9.98 8.19
N SER A 10 5.40 -9.50 9.25
CA SER A 10 5.23 -10.08 10.58
C SER A 10 3.80 -9.92 11.15
N LEU A 11 3.07 -8.90 10.69
CA LEU A 11 1.70 -8.62 11.13
C LEU A 11 0.68 -9.53 10.45
N THR A 12 0.82 -9.76 9.14
CA THR A 12 -0.05 -10.66 8.37
C THR A 12 0.05 -12.11 8.84
N ASP A 13 1.23 -12.54 9.30
CA ASP A 13 1.45 -13.90 9.81
C ASP A 13 0.85 -14.14 11.21
N SER A 14 0.42 -13.07 11.90
CA SER A 14 0.13 -13.14 13.34
C SER A 14 -1.32 -13.45 13.70
N ASP A 15 -2.26 -13.54 12.75
CA ASP A 15 -3.73 -13.67 12.95
C ASP A 15 -4.35 -12.62 13.91
N LYS A 16 -3.61 -11.56 14.26
CA LYS A 16 -4.01 -10.59 15.31
C LYS A 16 -4.76 -9.38 14.78
N ILE A 17 -4.69 -9.12 13.48
CA ILE A 17 -5.34 -7.99 12.82
C ILE A 17 -6.64 -8.44 12.15
N SER A 18 -7.52 -7.49 11.83
CA SER A 18 -8.77 -7.80 11.13
C SER A 18 -8.47 -8.38 9.73
N ILE A 19 -9.37 -9.22 9.20
CA ILE A 19 -9.24 -9.78 7.85
C ILE A 19 -9.14 -8.65 6.80
N SER A 20 -9.91 -7.56 6.97
CA SER A 20 -9.84 -6.40 6.08
C SER A 20 -8.44 -5.78 6.08
N LEU A 21 -7.91 -5.47 7.26
CA LEU A 21 -6.59 -4.86 7.42
C LEU A 21 -5.48 -5.80 6.92
N SER A 22 -5.62 -7.10 7.15
CA SER A 22 -4.70 -8.10 6.63
C SER A 22 -4.69 -8.13 5.10
N ASN A 23 -5.85 -8.05 4.47
CA ASN A 23 -5.95 -8.02 3.02
C ASN A 23 -5.33 -6.75 2.44
N ASP A 24 -5.56 -5.59 3.05
CA ASP A 24 -4.96 -4.33 2.59
C ASP A 24 -3.43 -4.38 2.72
N ILE A 25 -2.91 -4.89 3.83
CA ILE A 25 -1.46 -5.08 4.00
C ILE A 25 -0.91 -6.07 2.97
N GLN A 26 -1.62 -7.17 2.68
CA GLN A 26 -1.18 -8.13 1.67
C GLN A 26 -1.09 -7.49 0.29
N VAL A 27 -2.09 -6.70 -0.13
CA VAL A 27 -2.04 -6.00 -1.41
C VAL A 27 -0.85 -5.04 -1.48
N ILE A 28 -0.52 -4.36 -0.38
CA ILE A 28 0.68 -3.50 -0.29
C ILE A 28 1.96 -4.32 -0.45
N LEU A 29 2.07 -5.45 0.24
CA LEU A 29 3.24 -6.33 0.18
C LEU A 29 3.45 -6.90 -1.22
N ASP A 30 2.38 -7.40 -1.84
CA ASP A 30 2.43 -7.96 -3.21
C ASP A 30 2.84 -6.88 -4.22
N THR A 31 2.22 -5.69 -4.12
CA THR A 31 2.57 -4.54 -4.96
C THR A 31 4.05 -4.17 -4.85
N ILE A 32 4.58 -4.13 -3.62
CA ILE A 32 5.97 -3.73 -3.36
C ILE A 32 6.94 -4.82 -3.83
N ASN A 33 6.58 -6.09 -3.66
CA ASN A 33 7.38 -7.22 -4.13
C ASN A 33 7.55 -7.22 -5.66
N ASP A 34 6.51 -6.81 -6.38
CA ASP A 34 6.52 -6.73 -7.84
C ASP A 34 7.05 -5.39 -8.38
N TRP A 35 7.41 -4.45 -7.50
CA TRP A 35 7.98 -3.16 -7.90
C TRP A 35 9.42 -3.33 -8.42
N PRO A 36 9.80 -2.70 -9.55
CA PRO A 36 11.12 -2.91 -10.17
C PRO A 36 12.30 -2.31 -9.38
N ASP A 37 12.05 -1.33 -8.52
CA ASP A 37 13.09 -0.68 -7.71
C ASP A 37 13.08 -1.20 -6.27
N PRO A 38 14.23 -1.23 -5.58
CA PRO A 38 14.27 -1.63 -4.18
C PRO A 38 13.47 -0.66 -3.30
N VAL A 39 12.55 -1.22 -2.51
CA VAL A 39 11.67 -0.49 -1.60
C VAL A 39 11.80 -1.10 -0.20
N GLU A 40 12.35 -0.34 0.74
CA GLU A 40 12.56 -0.82 2.12
C GLU A 40 11.41 -0.41 3.08
N SER A 41 10.57 0.53 2.66
CA SER A 41 9.44 1.03 3.46
C SER A 41 8.31 1.54 2.58
N VAL A 42 7.11 1.59 3.15
CA VAL A 42 5.91 2.11 2.46
C VAL A 42 6.07 3.59 2.10
N ASP A 43 6.72 4.39 2.94
CA ASP A 43 6.95 5.82 2.66
C ASP A 43 7.84 6.03 1.41
N ILE A 44 8.87 5.19 1.24
CA ILE A 44 9.73 5.22 0.04
C ILE A 44 8.91 4.86 -1.20
N PHE A 45 8.06 3.83 -1.11
CA PHE A 45 7.17 3.44 -2.21
C PHE A 45 6.25 4.59 -2.64
N VAL A 46 5.57 5.23 -1.67
CA VAL A 46 4.70 6.38 -1.93
C VAL A 46 5.46 7.51 -2.62
N GLU A 47 6.66 7.82 -2.14
CA GLU A 47 7.49 8.88 -2.72
C GLU A 47 7.86 8.59 -4.18
N LEU A 48 8.31 7.36 -4.47
CA LEU A 48 8.64 6.92 -5.82
C LEU A 48 7.43 6.96 -6.75
N LEU A 49 6.27 6.49 -6.27
CA LEU A 49 5.04 6.49 -7.04
C LEU A 49 4.53 7.91 -7.29
N SER A 50 4.55 8.77 -6.28
CA SER A 50 4.16 10.18 -6.39
C SER A 50 4.99 10.93 -7.43
N LYS A 51 6.32 10.72 -7.42
CA LYS A 51 7.22 11.26 -8.45
C LYS A 51 6.89 10.74 -9.85
N SER A 52 6.53 9.47 -9.97
CA SER A 52 6.21 8.82 -11.24
C SER A 52 4.88 9.29 -11.84
N VAL A 53 3.85 9.44 -11.00
CA VAL A 53 2.50 9.85 -11.40
C VAL A 53 2.42 11.38 -11.61
N GLY A 54 3.25 12.15 -10.88
CA GLY A 54 3.31 13.62 -10.99
C GLY A 54 2.04 14.34 -10.55
N ASN A 55 1.11 13.62 -9.91
CA ASN A 55 -0.20 14.11 -9.47
C ASN A 55 -0.57 13.46 -8.13
N ARG A 56 -1.66 13.95 -7.54
CA ARG A 56 -2.26 13.34 -6.34
C ARG A 56 -2.56 11.85 -6.61
N LEU A 57 -2.16 10.96 -5.70
CA LEU A 57 -2.26 9.50 -5.84
C LEU A 57 -3.69 8.98 -5.62
N THR A 58 -4.63 9.42 -6.46
CA THR A 58 -5.99 8.89 -6.52
C THR A 58 -6.06 7.67 -7.43
N GLN A 59 -7.09 6.84 -7.26
CA GLN A 59 -7.38 5.70 -8.14
C GLN A 59 -7.32 6.10 -9.62
N ILE A 60 -8.02 7.18 -10.00
CA ILE A 60 -8.11 7.66 -11.38
C ILE A 60 -6.74 8.08 -11.93
N ASN A 61 -5.90 8.73 -11.13
CA ASN A 61 -4.60 9.21 -11.59
C ASN A 61 -3.61 8.06 -11.75
N ILE A 62 -3.65 7.07 -10.85
CA ILE A 62 -2.85 5.85 -10.96
C ILE A 62 -3.30 5.03 -12.17
N GLU A 63 -4.60 4.87 -12.39
CA GLU A 63 -5.14 4.18 -13.57
C GLU A 63 -4.71 4.85 -14.89
N LYS A 64 -4.79 6.18 -14.96
CA LYS A 64 -4.28 6.94 -16.11
C LYS A 64 -2.79 6.72 -16.34
N TYR A 65 -2.00 6.67 -15.26
CA TYR A 65 -0.58 6.38 -15.35
C TYR A 65 -0.32 4.97 -15.88
N ILE A 66 -1.02 3.95 -15.36
CA ILE A 66 -0.97 2.55 -15.83
C ILE A 66 -1.26 2.44 -17.34
N LEU A 67 -2.26 3.18 -17.83
CA LEU A 67 -2.62 3.21 -19.24
C LEU A 67 -1.52 3.80 -20.14
N GLY A 68 -0.65 4.65 -19.58
CA GLY A 68 0.49 5.24 -20.27
C GLY A 68 1.77 4.40 -20.26
N LEU A 69 1.83 3.33 -19.46
CA LEU A 69 3.01 2.45 -19.36
C LEU A 69 3.17 1.56 -20.59
N ASP A 70 4.40 1.40 -21.07
CA ASP A 70 4.73 0.46 -22.16
C ASP A 70 4.88 -0.96 -21.59
N PRO A 71 4.01 -1.92 -21.94
CA PRO A 71 4.10 -3.29 -21.40
C PRO A 71 5.41 -4.02 -21.71
N LYS A 72 6.19 -3.58 -22.71
CA LYS A 72 7.48 -4.19 -23.04
C LYS A 72 8.60 -3.75 -22.10
N ILE A 73 8.45 -2.58 -21.47
CA ILE A 73 9.47 -1.93 -20.65
C ILE A 73 9.05 -1.93 -19.18
N ASP A 74 7.78 -1.61 -18.92
CA ASP A 74 7.21 -1.38 -17.61
C ASP A 74 6.33 -2.55 -17.13
N ALA A 75 6.57 -3.78 -17.61
CA ALA A 75 5.72 -4.95 -17.31
C ALA A 75 5.46 -5.13 -15.81
N TRP A 76 6.53 -5.19 -15.01
CA TRP A 76 6.45 -5.37 -13.55
C TRP A 76 5.80 -4.18 -12.86
N LYS A 77 6.16 -2.96 -13.25
CA LYS A 77 5.52 -1.75 -12.72
C LYS A 77 4.02 -1.73 -12.99
N LYS A 78 3.60 -2.18 -14.19
CA LYS A 78 2.20 -2.26 -14.58
C LYS A 78 1.45 -3.31 -13.75
N GLU A 79 2.06 -4.46 -13.53
CA GLU A 79 1.52 -5.54 -12.69
C GLU A 79 1.36 -5.08 -11.24
N ALA A 80 2.44 -4.57 -10.63
CA ALA A 80 2.44 -4.01 -9.28
C ALA A 80 1.33 -2.95 -9.10
N LEU A 81 1.24 -1.99 -10.02
CA LEU A 81 0.20 -0.95 -9.91
C LEU A 81 -1.21 -1.48 -10.15
N THR A 82 -1.38 -2.51 -10.98
CA THR A 82 -2.68 -3.15 -11.16
C THR A 82 -3.12 -3.85 -9.87
N GLN A 83 -2.19 -4.48 -9.16
CA GLN A 83 -2.47 -5.04 -7.84
C GLN A 83 -2.82 -3.96 -6.82
N LEU A 84 -2.08 -2.85 -6.79
CA LEU A 84 -2.37 -1.72 -5.91
C LEU A 84 -3.80 -1.18 -6.07
N MET A 85 -4.38 -1.29 -7.27
CA MET A 85 -5.76 -0.86 -7.53
C MET A 85 -6.80 -1.64 -6.71
N PHE A 86 -6.48 -2.84 -6.21
CA PHE A 86 -7.36 -3.60 -5.32
C PHE A 86 -7.55 -2.96 -3.95
N LEU A 87 -6.69 -2.01 -3.53
CA LEU A 87 -6.91 -1.25 -2.29
C LEU A 87 -8.14 -0.34 -2.39
N PHE A 88 -8.27 0.43 -3.46
CA PHE A 88 -9.25 1.52 -3.53
C PHE A 88 -10.70 1.10 -3.28
N PRO A 89 -11.22 -0.03 -3.80
CA PRO A 89 -12.59 -0.47 -3.54
C PRO A 89 -12.91 -0.78 -2.07
N HIS A 90 -11.91 -1.03 -1.23
CA HIS A 90 -12.11 -1.27 0.21
C HIS A 90 -12.34 0.04 1.00
N HIS A 91 -12.01 1.18 0.39
CA HIS A 91 -12.11 2.49 1.01
C HIS A 91 -13.17 3.36 0.32
N HIS A 92 -13.40 4.56 0.86
CA HIS A 92 -14.39 5.49 0.32
C HIS A 92 -13.94 6.07 -1.03
N SER A 93 -14.91 6.37 -1.90
CA SER A 93 -14.62 6.92 -3.23
C SER A 93 -13.90 8.28 -3.16
N GLY A 94 -12.94 8.49 -4.06
CA GLY A 94 -12.16 9.73 -4.16
C GLY A 94 -10.98 9.81 -3.18
N VAL A 95 -10.77 8.78 -2.36
CA VAL A 95 -9.62 8.67 -1.46
C VAL A 95 -8.30 8.63 -2.24
N THR A 96 -7.25 9.09 -1.59
CA THR A 96 -5.86 8.97 -2.04
C THR A 96 -5.15 7.82 -1.37
N LEU A 97 -4.08 7.35 -2.01
CA LEU A 97 -3.21 6.34 -1.41
C LEU A 97 -2.62 6.80 -0.07
N ASP A 98 -2.28 8.09 0.05
CA ASP A 98 -1.80 8.67 1.32
C ASP A 98 -2.84 8.56 2.44
N GLU A 99 -4.11 8.82 2.12
CA GLU A 99 -5.22 8.70 3.07
C GLU A 99 -5.48 7.23 3.44
N ILE A 100 -5.44 6.30 2.47
CA ILE A 100 -5.53 4.85 2.73
C ILE A 100 -4.43 4.41 3.70
N PHE A 101 -3.18 4.78 3.43
CA PHE A 101 -2.05 4.43 4.28
C PHE A 101 -2.11 5.07 5.66
N PHE A 102 -2.72 6.26 5.76
CA PHE A 102 -3.00 6.88 7.05
C PHE A 102 -4.06 6.10 7.85
N GLU A 103 -5.13 5.62 7.19
CA GLU A 103 -6.16 4.79 7.82
C GLU A 103 -5.57 3.47 8.35
N ILE A 104 -4.81 2.75 7.51
CA ILE A 104 -4.11 1.51 7.89
C ILE A 104 -3.18 1.75 9.09
N GLN A 105 -2.39 2.83 9.06
CA GLN A 105 -1.51 3.18 10.18
C GLN A 105 -2.29 3.45 11.47
N LYS A 106 -3.45 4.10 11.38
CA LYS A 106 -4.30 4.38 12.54
C LYS A 106 -4.87 3.09 13.13
N GLU A 107 -5.33 2.16 12.31
CA GLU A 107 -5.84 0.86 12.76
C GLU A 107 -4.75 0.03 13.44
N LEU A 108 -3.56 -0.03 12.84
CA LEU A 108 -2.41 -0.72 13.43
C LEU A 108 -2.01 -0.09 14.78
N SER A 109 -2.02 1.24 14.89
CA SER A 109 -1.69 1.93 16.14
C SER A 109 -2.69 1.61 17.25
N ALA A 110 -4.00 1.62 16.93
CA ALA A 110 -5.06 1.25 17.87
C ALA A 110 -4.93 -0.20 18.34
N PHE A 111 -4.56 -1.11 17.43
CA PHE A 111 -4.26 -2.50 17.77
C PHE A 111 -3.11 -2.60 18.80
N TYR A 112 -1.98 -1.92 18.57
CA TYR A 112 -0.85 -1.93 19.50
C TYR A 112 -1.18 -1.31 20.86
N GLU A 113 -2.03 -0.29 20.90
CA GLU A 113 -2.51 0.29 22.16
C GLU A 113 -3.41 -0.68 22.94
N SER A 114 -4.28 -1.41 22.26
CA SER A 114 -5.18 -2.40 22.89
C SER A 114 -4.47 -3.65 23.41
N THR A 115 -3.25 -3.93 22.93
CA THR A 115 -2.47 -5.13 23.29
C THR A 115 -1.39 -4.88 24.34
N LYS A 116 -1.22 -3.63 24.80
CA LYS A 116 -0.35 -3.33 25.95
C LYS A 116 -0.95 -3.99 27.20
N PRO A 117 -0.22 -4.87 27.91
CA PRO A 117 -0.68 -5.36 29.19
C PRO A 117 -0.85 -4.17 30.14
N GLY A 118 -2.00 -4.08 30.80
CA GLY A 118 -2.27 -3.06 31.80
C GLY A 118 -1.16 -3.04 32.84
N HIS A 119 -0.61 -1.85 33.09
CA HIS A 119 0.32 -1.58 34.18
C HIS A 119 -0.36 -1.77 35.54
#